data_AF-W1S490-F1
#
_entry.id   AF-W1S490-F1
#
_cell.length_a   1.000
_cell.length_b   1.000
_cell.length_c   1.000
_cell.angle_alpha   90.00
_cell.angle_beta   90.00
_cell.angle_gamma   90.00
#
_symmetry.space_group_name_H-M   'P 1'
#
loop_
_entity.id
_entity.type
_entity.pdbx_description
1 polymer ?
#
loop_
_entity_poly.entity_id
_entity_poly.type
_entity_poly.pdbx_seq_one_letter_code
_entity_poly.pdbx_strand_id
1 'polypeptide(L)'
;MSNIESLSDLFDMVGCDVTYYDLGRNITKITPQQAVQFDRKQQAYPFPFRQHAWLACLLKGKNATKEDVADQGVIWFLKLPLDEAGCLNLGTRDHFIKSIVDKILHKGEEAGLSEALEDNPYVFKPDQERMASLHAKLGKDLNQAPSEYFHAAAHYLASDLSDQNESWQSVGLQGIAEIAVNVDEEKYEDLINNAVQHAAKPVISALCHALEHEHLSAALQNTLITQLQTEQDPLIQASYLRALSRADLNDTLLLPLFGLLGSLSECKDDDLHVIAALAAKCPHWLGQNPQLLRIIMEKLAHREDGYIAFKQIAAELSQHPEAKQPLWALLRSGHASPKLAQAVSYLFTQTPKSVQ
;
A
#
# COMPACT_ATOMS: atom_id res chain seq x y z
N MET A 1 -25.77 -26.83 12.56
CA MET A 1 -24.75 -25.78 12.67
C MET A 1 -24.68 -25.11 11.32
N SER A 2 -24.87 -23.79 11.26
CA SER A 2 -24.77 -23.03 10.01
C SER A 2 -23.40 -23.26 9.37
N ASN A 3 -23.35 -23.56 8.08
CA ASN A 3 -22.08 -23.73 7.36
C ASN A 3 -21.36 -22.37 7.31
N ILE A 4 -20.24 -22.24 8.02
CA ILE A 4 -19.38 -21.03 7.96
C ILE A 4 -18.44 -21.24 6.78
N GLU A 5 -18.72 -20.57 5.66
CA GLU A 5 -17.98 -20.77 4.40
C GLU A 5 -17.25 -19.49 3.94
N SER A 6 -17.40 -18.41 4.71
CA SER A 6 -16.90 -17.08 4.37
C SER A 6 -16.45 -16.30 5.62
N LEU A 7 -15.56 -15.33 5.43
CA LEU A 7 -15.16 -14.37 6.46
C LEU A 7 -16.38 -13.60 6.99
N SER A 8 -17.32 -13.26 6.11
CA SER A 8 -18.58 -12.63 6.52
C SER A 8 -19.38 -13.54 7.46
N ASP A 9 -19.50 -14.84 7.17
CA ASP A 9 -20.21 -15.78 8.05
C ASP A 9 -19.53 -15.88 9.42
N LEU A 10 -18.20 -15.84 9.46
CA LEU A 10 -17.43 -15.83 10.70
C LEU A 10 -17.76 -14.59 11.54
N PHE A 11 -17.73 -13.40 10.95
CA PHE A 11 -18.03 -12.16 11.67
C PHE A 11 -19.49 -12.09 12.12
N ASP A 12 -20.40 -12.60 11.30
CA ASP A 12 -21.82 -12.71 11.64
C ASP A 12 -22.06 -13.63 12.84
N MET A 13 -21.35 -14.76 12.92
CA MET A 13 -21.39 -15.70 14.04
C MET A 13 -20.96 -15.04 15.34
N VAL A 14 -19.91 -14.22 15.33
CA VAL A 14 -19.41 -13.52 16.53
C VAL A 14 -20.17 -12.22 16.82
N GLY A 15 -21.31 -12.01 16.17
CA GLY A 15 -22.19 -10.86 16.44
C GLY A 15 -21.63 -9.52 15.98
N CYS A 16 -20.73 -9.51 15.00
CA CYS A 16 -20.08 -8.31 14.50
C CYS A 16 -20.47 -8.00 13.05
N ASP A 17 -20.70 -6.72 12.75
CA ASP A 17 -20.60 -6.23 11.37
C ASP A 17 -19.14 -5.89 11.06
N VAL A 18 -18.75 -6.05 9.81
CA VAL A 18 -17.37 -5.79 9.37
C VAL A 18 -17.32 -4.74 8.26
N THR A 19 -16.37 -3.81 8.39
CA THR A 19 -15.94 -2.95 7.28
C THR A 19 -14.50 -3.31 6.90
N TYR A 20 -14.30 -3.64 5.63
CA TYR A 20 -12.99 -4.03 5.11
C TYR A 20 -12.26 -2.85 4.48
N TYR A 21 -10.97 -2.76 4.73
CA TYR A 21 -10.04 -1.86 4.04
C TYR A 21 -8.86 -2.69 3.51
N ASP A 22 -8.47 -2.46 2.26
CA ASP A 22 -7.17 -2.86 1.77
C ASP A 22 -6.09 -1.98 2.40
N LEU A 23 -4.97 -2.60 2.76
CA LEU A 23 -3.80 -1.99 3.36
C LEU A 23 -2.54 -2.20 2.50
N GLY A 24 -2.64 -2.81 1.33
CA GLY A 24 -1.48 -3.16 0.52
C GLY A 24 -0.82 -1.93 -0.08
N ARG A 25 -1.43 -1.43 -1.16
CA ARG A 25 -0.89 -0.30 -1.93
C ARG A 25 -1.32 1.03 -1.35
N ASN A 26 -2.60 1.20 -1.12
CA ASN A 26 -3.20 2.41 -0.56
C ASN A 26 -4.33 1.99 0.36
N ILE A 27 -4.59 2.76 1.43
CA ILE A 27 -5.72 2.47 2.30
C ILE A 27 -7.02 2.70 1.53
N THR A 28 -7.68 1.60 1.17
CA THR A 28 -8.82 1.63 0.25
C THR A 28 -9.97 0.84 0.83
N LYS A 29 -11.11 1.50 1.01
CA LYS A 29 -12.32 0.83 1.50
C LYS A 29 -12.79 -0.21 0.48
N ILE A 30 -13.05 -1.41 0.94
CA ILE A 30 -13.60 -2.50 0.12
C ILE A 30 -15.11 -2.53 0.32
N THR A 31 -15.85 -2.52 -0.79
CA THR A 31 -17.32 -2.57 -0.73
C THR A 31 -17.79 -3.95 -0.25
N PRO A 32 -18.99 -4.04 0.36
CA PRO A 32 -19.55 -5.33 0.77
C PRO A 32 -19.67 -6.33 -0.39
N GLN A 33 -20.00 -5.85 -1.58
CA GLN A 33 -20.08 -6.68 -2.78
C GLN A 33 -18.70 -7.26 -3.16
N GLN A 34 -17.66 -6.44 -3.20
CA GLN A 34 -16.30 -6.91 -3.46
C GLN A 34 -15.85 -7.92 -2.40
N ALA A 35 -16.18 -7.67 -1.13
CA ALA A 35 -15.88 -8.59 -0.03
C ALA A 35 -16.45 -9.99 -0.28
N VAL A 36 -17.74 -10.07 -0.58
CA VAL A 36 -18.41 -11.34 -0.91
C VAL A 36 -17.79 -11.99 -2.15
N GLN A 37 -17.47 -11.21 -3.18
CA GLN A 37 -16.96 -11.73 -4.45
C GLN A 37 -15.54 -12.31 -4.32
N PHE A 38 -14.61 -11.62 -3.66
CA PHE A 38 -13.26 -12.15 -3.50
C PHE A 38 -13.24 -13.33 -2.54
N ASP A 39 -14.04 -13.27 -1.48
CA ASP A 39 -14.05 -14.30 -0.43
C ASP A 39 -14.62 -15.62 -0.96
N ARG A 40 -15.65 -15.55 -1.80
CA ARG A 40 -16.23 -16.73 -2.48
C ARG A 40 -15.48 -17.15 -3.75
N LYS A 41 -14.28 -16.59 -4.01
CA LYS A 41 -13.48 -16.83 -5.21
C LYS A 41 -14.23 -16.60 -6.52
N GLN A 42 -15.23 -15.69 -6.52
CA GLN A 42 -15.97 -15.30 -7.71
C GLN A 42 -15.21 -14.27 -8.55
N GLN A 43 -14.35 -13.48 -7.89
CA GLN A 43 -13.46 -12.51 -8.51
C GLN A 43 -12.07 -12.60 -7.87
N ALA A 44 -11.03 -12.25 -8.64
CA ALA A 44 -9.71 -11.97 -8.08
C ALA A 44 -9.79 -10.85 -7.04
N TYR A 45 -8.88 -10.86 -6.08
CA TYR A 45 -8.78 -9.78 -5.10
C TYR A 45 -8.45 -8.46 -5.83
N PRO A 46 -9.18 -7.37 -5.55
CA PRO A 46 -9.04 -6.13 -6.34
C PRO A 46 -7.70 -5.41 -6.16
N PHE A 47 -7.02 -5.59 -5.03
CA PHE A 47 -5.85 -4.80 -4.66
C PHE A 47 -4.62 -5.66 -4.29
N PRO A 48 -4.20 -6.62 -5.14
CA PRO A 48 -3.15 -7.56 -4.78
C PRO A 48 -1.83 -6.84 -4.53
N PHE A 49 -1.18 -7.18 -3.42
CA PHE A 49 0.11 -6.63 -3.05
C PHE A 49 1.00 -7.73 -2.47
N ARG A 50 2.15 -7.98 -3.10
CA ARG A 50 3.11 -9.03 -2.72
C ARG A 50 2.44 -10.41 -2.57
N GLN A 51 1.57 -10.77 -3.52
CA GLN A 51 0.82 -12.04 -3.55
C GLN A 51 -0.12 -12.26 -2.36
N HIS A 52 -0.56 -11.20 -1.67
CA HIS A 52 -1.49 -11.30 -0.56
C HIS A 52 -2.61 -10.26 -0.66
N ALA A 53 -3.75 -10.56 -0.06
CA ALA A 53 -4.73 -9.58 0.38
C ALA A 53 -4.31 -9.07 1.77
N TRP A 54 -4.07 -7.76 1.89
CA TRP A 54 -3.72 -7.11 3.14
C TRP A 54 -4.96 -6.38 3.65
N LEU A 55 -5.64 -6.94 4.63
CA LEU A 55 -6.94 -6.47 5.09
C LEU A 55 -6.83 -5.87 6.49
N ALA A 56 -7.44 -4.70 6.68
CA ALA A 56 -7.94 -4.26 7.98
C ALA A 56 -9.45 -4.50 8.03
N CYS A 57 -9.90 -5.27 9.01
CA CYS A 57 -11.30 -5.58 9.26
C CYS A 57 -11.72 -4.82 10.51
N LEU A 58 -12.42 -3.69 10.32
CA LEU A 58 -13.01 -2.94 11.42
C LEU A 58 -14.29 -3.65 11.83
N LEU A 59 -14.27 -4.23 13.02
CA LEU A 59 -15.38 -4.96 13.63
C LEU A 59 -16.17 -4.05 14.55
N LYS A 60 -17.48 -4.07 14.39
CA LYS A 60 -18.42 -3.36 15.26
C LYS A 60 -19.50 -4.30 15.73
N GLY A 61 -19.94 -4.15 16.98
CA GLY A 61 -21.10 -4.89 17.48
C GLY A 61 -22.35 -4.59 16.62
N LYS A 62 -23.22 -5.59 16.46
CA LYS A 62 -24.50 -5.39 15.77
C LYS A 62 -25.29 -4.28 16.43
N ASN A 63 -25.73 -3.29 15.63
CA ASN A 63 -26.40 -2.05 16.04
C ASN A 63 -25.52 -0.99 16.74
N ALA A 64 -24.19 -1.12 16.70
CA ALA A 64 -23.28 -0.09 17.23
C ALA A 64 -23.45 1.25 16.48
N THR A 65 -23.53 2.33 17.24
CA THR A 65 -23.46 3.72 16.75
C THR A 65 -22.05 4.08 16.31
N LYS A 66 -21.85 5.25 15.69
CA LYS A 66 -20.49 5.70 15.35
C LYS A 66 -19.63 5.93 16.59
N GLU A 67 -20.25 6.45 17.65
CA GLU A 67 -19.63 6.66 18.95
C GLU A 67 -19.18 5.34 19.59
N ASP A 68 -20.02 4.29 19.53
CA ASP A 68 -19.65 2.97 20.04
C ASP A 68 -18.44 2.38 19.29
N VAL A 69 -18.37 2.59 17.97
CA VAL A 69 -17.24 2.13 17.14
C VAL A 69 -15.97 2.90 17.44
N ALA A 70 -16.09 4.20 17.70
CA ALA A 70 -14.98 5.06 18.07
C ALA A 70 -14.30 4.60 19.37
N ASP A 71 -15.09 4.19 20.37
CA ASP A 71 -14.60 3.85 21.70
C ASP A 71 -14.24 2.37 21.87
N GLN A 72 -14.95 1.46 21.17
CA GLN A 72 -14.88 0.02 21.41
C GLN A 72 -14.62 -0.81 20.14
N GLY A 73 -14.40 -0.16 18.99
CA GLY A 73 -14.11 -0.84 17.73
C GLY A 73 -12.83 -1.67 17.81
N VAL A 74 -12.87 -2.88 17.25
CA VAL A 74 -11.71 -3.77 17.16
C VAL A 74 -11.28 -3.86 15.70
N ILE A 75 -9.99 -3.70 15.42
CA ILE A 75 -9.45 -3.85 14.06
C ILE A 75 -8.63 -5.13 13.99
N TRP A 76 -9.02 -6.03 13.08
CA TRP A 76 -8.23 -7.21 12.75
C TRP A 76 -7.38 -6.97 11.51
N PHE A 77 -6.09 -7.27 11.60
CA PHE A 77 -5.15 -7.14 10.48
C PHE A 77 -4.84 -8.53 9.92
N LEU A 78 -5.39 -8.83 8.75
CA LEU A 78 -5.28 -10.13 8.10
C LEU A 78 -4.43 -10.03 6.82
N LYS A 79 -3.53 -10.98 6.63
CA LYS A 79 -2.72 -11.12 5.43
C LYS A 79 -2.95 -12.52 4.84
N LEU A 80 -3.85 -12.59 3.87
CA LEU A 80 -4.26 -13.85 3.26
C LEU A 80 -3.55 -14.04 1.91
N PRO A 81 -2.95 -15.21 1.63
CA PRO A 81 -2.26 -15.47 0.39
C PRO A 81 -3.23 -15.56 -0.79
N LEU A 82 -2.75 -15.08 -1.93
CA LEU A 82 -3.43 -15.15 -3.23
C LEU A 82 -2.74 -16.21 -4.11
N ASP A 83 -3.51 -16.82 -5.01
CA ASP A 83 -2.99 -17.72 -6.04
C ASP A 83 -2.43 -16.96 -7.27
N GLU A 84 -1.95 -17.67 -8.27
CA GLU A 84 -1.35 -17.07 -9.48
C GLU A 84 -2.37 -16.28 -10.33
N ALA A 85 -3.66 -16.52 -10.12
CA ALA A 85 -4.74 -15.75 -10.73
C ALA A 85 -5.10 -14.49 -9.92
N GLY A 86 -4.48 -14.27 -8.76
CA GLY A 86 -4.80 -13.18 -7.84
C GLY A 86 -6.05 -13.47 -7.01
N CYS A 87 -6.55 -14.71 -7.01
CA CYS A 87 -7.72 -15.12 -6.24
C CYS A 87 -7.31 -15.59 -4.85
N LEU A 88 -8.22 -15.46 -3.88
CA LEU A 88 -7.97 -15.89 -2.51
C LEU A 88 -7.67 -17.41 -2.44
N ASN A 89 -6.66 -17.79 -1.68
CA ASN A 89 -6.41 -19.20 -1.37
C ASN A 89 -7.46 -19.69 -0.36
N LEU A 90 -8.47 -20.43 -0.84
CA LEU A 90 -9.57 -20.89 0.00
C LEU A 90 -9.13 -21.84 1.10
N GLY A 91 -8.11 -22.69 0.87
CA GLY A 91 -7.60 -23.58 1.91
C GLY A 91 -7.02 -22.80 3.10
N THR A 92 -6.30 -21.70 2.82
CA THR A 92 -5.82 -20.79 3.85
C THR A 92 -6.94 -20.04 4.55
N ARG A 93 -7.91 -19.50 3.79
CA ARG A 93 -9.10 -18.85 4.36
C ARG A 93 -9.88 -19.80 5.29
N ASP A 94 -10.12 -21.03 4.86
CA ASP A 94 -10.89 -22.02 5.63
C ASP A 94 -10.14 -22.44 6.89
N HIS A 95 -8.82 -22.58 6.78
CA HIS A 95 -7.97 -22.82 7.95
C HIS A 95 -8.02 -21.66 8.94
N PHE A 96 -7.99 -20.40 8.46
CA PHE A 96 -8.18 -19.22 9.31
C PHE A 96 -9.53 -19.28 10.03
N ILE A 97 -10.63 -19.41 9.29
CA ILE A 97 -11.99 -19.46 9.85
C ILE A 97 -12.09 -20.54 10.91
N LYS A 98 -11.65 -21.77 10.59
CA LYS A 98 -11.67 -22.89 11.52
C LYS A 98 -10.86 -22.60 12.79
N SER A 99 -9.65 -22.05 12.65
CA SER A 99 -8.80 -21.69 13.79
C SER A 99 -9.47 -20.70 14.73
N ILE A 100 -10.20 -19.70 14.20
CA ILE A 100 -10.92 -18.73 15.01
C ILE A 100 -12.14 -19.37 15.68
N VAL A 101 -12.93 -20.14 14.94
CA VAL A 101 -14.13 -20.82 15.47
C VAL A 101 -13.75 -21.78 16.59
N ASP A 102 -12.72 -22.59 16.39
CA ASP A 102 -12.25 -23.54 17.41
C ASP A 102 -11.83 -22.80 18.70
N LYS A 103 -11.12 -21.67 18.59
CA LYS A 103 -10.73 -20.88 19.77
C LYS A 103 -11.91 -20.29 20.53
N ILE A 104 -12.87 -19.70 19.81
CA ILE A 104 -14.06 -19.09 20.41
C ILE A 104 -14.91 -20.18 21.10
N LEU A 105 -15.04 -21.35 20.47
CA LEU A 105 -15.75 -22.50 21.06
C LEU A 105 -15.04 -23.09 22.28
N HIS A 106 -13.70 -23.14 22.28
CA HIS A 106 -12.93 -23.77 23.36
C HIS A 106 -12.70 -22.87 24.58
N LYS A 107 -12.56 -21.54 24.40
CA LYS A 107 -12.36 -20.60 25.52
C LYS A 107 -13.68 -20.05 26.10
N GLY A 108 -14.83 -20.31 25.48
CA GLY A 108 -16.12 -19.73 25.87
C GLY A 108 -16.25 -18.26 25.47
N GLU A 109 -17.41 -17.64 25.77
CA GLU A 109 -17.70 -16.22 25.46
C GLU A 109 -16.72 -15.22 26.12
N GLU A 110 -15.88 -15.67 27.07
CA GLU A 110 -14.89 -14.83 27.75
C GLU A 110 -13.66 -14.50 26.88
N ALA A 111 -13.39 -15.24 25.81
CA ALA A 111 -12.32 -14.86 24.87
C ALA A 111 -12.75 -13.65 24.05
N GLY A 112 -12.20 -12.48 24.36
CA GLY A 112 -12.41 -11.28 23.58
C GLY A 112 -11.98 -11.45 22.12
N LEU A 113 -12.58 -10.68 21.20
CA LEU A 113 -12.24 -10.67 19.76
C LEU A 113 -10.74 -10.48 19.51
N SER A 114 -10.03 -9.80 20.40
CA SER A 114 -8.57 -9.60 20.33
C SER A 114 -7.80 -10.92 20.59
N GLU A 115 -8.22 -11.72 21.56
CA GLU A 115 -7.54 -12.97 21.93
C GLU A 115 -7.74 -14.08 20.89
N ALA A 116 -8.84 -14.02 20.11
CA ALA A 116 -9.10 -14.96 19.04
C ALA A 116 -7.97 -15.00 17.99
N LEU A 117 -7.24 -13.90 17.82
CA LEU A 117 -6.15 -13.76 16.86
C LEU A 117 -4.78 -14.26 17.35
N GLU A 118 -4.60 -14.59 18.64
CA GLU A 118 -3.30 -14.97 19.21
C GLU A 118 -2.64 -16.14 18.45
N ASP A 119 -1.36 -16.08 18.10
CA ASP A 119 -0.67 -17.16 17.36
C ASP A 119 -1.29 -17.55 16.00
N ASN A 120 -2.17 -16.73 15.41
CA ASN A 120 -2.73 -17.03 14.09
C ASN A 120 -1.75 -16.63 12.98
N PRO A 121 -1.37 -17.55 12.06
CA PRO A 121 -0.33 -17.32 11.06
C PRO A 121 -0.72 -16.31 9.97
N TYR A 122 -1.98 -15.91 9.92
CA TYR A 122 -2.50 -14.96 8.93
C TYR A 122 -2.69 -13.56 9.49
N VAL A 123 -2.32 -13.34 10.75
CA VAL A 123 -2.35 -12.02 11.38
C VAL A 123 -1.00 -11.34 11.16
N PHE A 124 -1.04 -10.04 10.88
CA PHE A 124 0.18 -9.24 10.75
C PHE A 124 0.04 -7.92 11.51
N LYS A 125 1.17 -7.30 11.83
CA LYS A 125 1.20 -5.95 12.37
C LYS A 125 1.60 -4.98 11.24
N PRO A 126 0.73 -4.04 10.83
CA PRO A 126 1.13 -3.01 9.90
C PRO A 126 2.29 -2.17 10.46
N ASP A 127 3.11 -1.59 9.58
CA ASP A 127 4.13 -0.63 9.99
C ASP A 127 3.51 0.64 10.59
N GLN A 128 4.32 1.41 11.32
CA GLN A 128 3.83 2.56 12.10
C GLN A 128 3.18 3.65 11.21
N GLU A 129 3.73 3.88 10.02
CA GLU A 129 3.20 4.88 9.07
C GLU A 129 1.81 4.50 8.56
N ARG A 130 1.62 3.22 8.21
CA ARG A 130 0.33 2.72 7.73
C ARG A 130 -0.69 2.60 8.87
N MET A 131 -0.25 2.23 10.08
CA MET A 131 -1.11 2.30 11.26
C MET A 131 -1.61 3.72 11.52
N ALA A 132 -0.69 4.71 11.49
CA ALA A 132 -1.03 6.10 11.69
C ALA A 132 -2.03 6.61 10.64
N SER A 133 -1.77 6.29 9.38
CA SER A 133 -2.65 6.67 8.26
C SER A 133 -4.03 6.00 8.32
N LEU A 134 -4.10 4.73 8.73
CA LEU A 134 -5.37 4.04 8.93
C LEU A 134 -6.17 4.69 10.06
N HIS A 135 -5.53 4.94 11.21
CA HIS A 135 -6.20 5.57 12.33
C HIS A 135 -6.66 7.00 12.01
N ALA A 136 -5.84 7.80 11.31
CA ALA A 136 -6.25 9.12 10.84
C ALA A 136 -7.48 9.05 9.92
N LYS A 137 -7.49 8.09 8.98
CA LYS A 137 -8.63 7.87 8.06
C LYS A 137 -9.90 7.44 8.79
N LEU A 138 -9.78 6.50 9.73
CA LEU A 138 -10.89 6.06 10.56
C LEU A 138 -11.42 7.19 11.45
N GLY A 139 -10.52 7.98 12.04
CA GLY A 139 -10.89 9.14 12.85
C GLY A 139 -11.70 10.16 12.05
N LYS A 140 -11.27 10.49 10.82
CA LYS A 140 -12.03 11.35 9.91
C LYS A 140 -13.39 10.74 9.55
N ASP A 141 -13.44 9.47 9.13
CA ASP A 141 -14.69 8.78 8.72
C ASP A 141 -15.72 8.66 9.86
N LEU A 142 -15.23 8.52 11.10
CA LEU A 142 -16.03 8.41 12.31
C LEU A 142 -16.32 9.77 12.97
N ASN A 143 -15.82 10.89 12.44
CA ASN A 143 -15.92 12.23 13.03
C ASN A 143 -15.37 12.30 14.46
N GLN A 144 -14.26 11.61 14.73
CA GLN A 144 -13.58 11.66 16.02
C GLN A 144 -12.84 13.00 16.22
N ALA A 145 -12.62 13.37 17.49
CA ALA A 145 -11.71 14.45 17.82
C ALA A 145 -10.28 14.09 17.38
N PRO A 146 -9.47 15.08 16.93
CA PRO A 146 -8.07 14.82 16.60
C PRO A 146 -7.29 14.28 17.79
N SER A 147 -6.24 13.51 17.51
CA SER A 147 -5.32 12.99 18.53
C SER A 147 -4.52 14.10 19.20
N GLU A 148 -3.87 13.78 20.32
CA GLU A 148 -2.95 14.68 21.01
C GLU A 148 -1.78 15.16 20.12
N TYR A 149 -1.44 14.41 19.07
CA TYR A 149 -0.33 14.72 18.17
C TYR A 149 -0.71 15.74 17.07
N PHE A 150 -2.00 15.91 16.80
CA PHE A 150 -2.49 16.73 15.70
C PHE A 150 -2.04 18.19 15.81
N HIS A 151 -2.30 18.81 16.97
CA HIS A 151 -1.99 20.23 17.18
C HIS A 151 -0.50 20.52 17.13
N ALA A 152 0.34 19.62 17.67
CA ALA A 152 1.80 19.76 17.61
C ALA A 152 2.31 19.68 16.17
N ALA A 153 1.81 18.73 15.38
CA ALA A 153 2.17 18.60 13.97
C ALA A 153 1.71 19.82 13.16
N ALA A 154 0.48 20.29 13.36
CA ALA A 154 -0.05 21.44 12.64
C ALA A 154 0.73 22.72 12.98
N HIS A 155 1.07 22.92 14.25
CA HIS A 155 1.90 24.04 14.68
C HIS A 155 3.30 23.99 14.06
N TYR A 156 3.92 22.80 14.00
CA TYR A 156 5.21 22.64 13.34
C TYR A 156 5.14 22.96 11.84
N LEU A 157 4.17 22.41 11.09
CA LEU A 157 4.06 22.68 9.65
C LEU A 157 3.69 24.13 9.32
N ALA A 158 3.09 24.85 10.27
CA ALA A 158 2.79 26.28 10.16
C ALA A 158 3.97 27.20 10.53
N SER A 159 5.05 26.64 11.09
CA SER A 159 6.24 27.40 11.48
C SER A 159 7.14 27.70 10.27
N ASP A 160 8.21 28.46 10.49
CA ASP A 160 9.23 28.69 9.48
C ASP A 160 10.04 27.39 9.27
N LEU A 161 9.69 26.66 8.21
CA LEU A 161 10.25 25.36 7.89
C LEU A 161 11.61 25.53 7.22
N SER A 162 12.60 24.80 7.73
CA SER A 162 13.92 24.67 7.12
C SER A 162 14.43 23.25 7.30
N ASP A 163 15.17 22.80 6.30
CA ASP A 163 15.91 21.53 6.29
C ASP A 163 16.90 21.37 7.45
N GLN A 164 17.36 22.46 8.06
CA GLN A 164 18.29 22.49 9.21
C GLN A 164 17.59 22.45 10.57
N ASN A 165 16.26 22.61 10.62
CA ASN A 165 15.53 22.70 11.86
C ASN A 165 15.25 21.30 12.43
N GLU A 166 15.86 20.93 13.56
CA GLU A 166 15.69 19.60 14.19
C GLU A 166 14.41 19.43 15.02
N SER A 167 13.59 20.47 15.19
CA SER A 167 12.37 20.39 16.01
C SER A 167 11.33 19.36 15.52
N TRP A 168 11.47 18.89 14.27
CA TRP A 168 10.66 17.81 13.70
C TRP A 168 10.72 16.51 14.49
N GLN A 169 11.78 16.26 15.28
CA GLN A 169 11.92 15.04 16.07
C GLN A 169 10.81 14.87 17.11
N SER A 170 10.15 15.97 17.48
CA SER A 170 8.99 15.97 18.39
C SER A 170 7.65 15.73 17.68
N VAL A 171 7.64 15.71 16.34
CA VAL A 171 6.42 15.58 15.54
C VAL A 171 6.10 14.11 15.31
N GLY A 172 5.00 13.64 15.88
CA GLY A 172 4.54 12.26 15.75
C GLY A 172 3.93 11.95 14.38
N LEU A 173 4.15 10.72 13.89
CA LEU A 173 3.57 10.22 12.62
C LEU A 173 2.04 10.32 12.58
N GLN A 174 1.37 10.09 13.72
CA GLN A 174 -0.09 10.22 13.83
C GLN A 174 -0.57 11.62 13.46
N GLY A 175 0.08 12.66 13.99
CA GLY A 175 -0.29 14.04 13.68
C GLY A 175 -0.06 14.41 12.21
N ILE A 176 1.02 13.91 11.60
CA ILE A 176 1.28 14.08 10.15
C ILE A 176 0.18 13.39 9.33
N ALA A 177 -0.20 12.17 9.68
CA ALA A 177 -1.25 11.43 9.00
C ALA A 177 -2.63 12.12 9.13
N GLU A 178 -2.94 12.68 10.30
CA GLU A 178 -4.17 13.45 10.53
C GLU A 178 -4.20 14.78 9.76
N ILE A 179 -3.05 15.38 9.45
CA ILE A 179 -3.01 16.53 8.54
C ILE A 179 -3.22 16.06 7.10
N ALA A 180 -2.55 14.97 6.68
CA ALA A 180 -2.65 14.44 5.32
C ALA A 180 -4.08 14.02 4.96
N VAL A 181 -4.82 13.38 5.87
CA VAL A 181 -6.22 12.97 5.60
C VAL A 181 -7.16 14.18 5.38
N ASN A 182 -6.76 15.37 5.81
CA ASN A 182 -7.49 16.63 5.61
C ASN A 182 -6.93 17.49 4.48
N VAL A 183 -6.16 16.90 3.55
CA VAL A 183 -5.60 17.58 2.37
C VAL A 183 -6.64 18.25 1.46
N ASP A 184 -7.91 17.87 1.58
CA ASP A 184 -9.04 18.47 0.86
C ASP A 184 -9.53 19.80 1.45
N GLU A 185 -9.08 20.17 2.66
CA GLU A 185 -9.35 21.49 3.24
C GLU A 185 -8.19 22.45 2.94
N GLU A 186 -8.50 23.60 2.35
CA GLU A 186 -7.54 24.62 1.89
C GLU A 186 -6.43 24.93 2.91
N LYS A 187 -6.81 25.11 4.17
CA LYS A 187 -5.86 25.39 5.26
C LYS A 187 -4.79 24.30 5.41
N TYR A 188 -5.16 23.02 5.33
CA TYR A 188 -4.18 21.93 5.49
C TYR A 188 -3.43 21.70 4.18
N GLU A 189 -4.07 21.91 3.03
CA GLU A 189 -3.40 21.86 1.75
C GLU A 189 -2.26 22.89 1.67
N ASP A 190 -2.45 24.10 2.19
CA ASP A 190 -1.40 25.13 2.30
C ASP A 190 -0.23 24.68 3.18
N LEU A 191 -0.53 24.10 4.35
CA LEU A 191 0.50 23.55 5.25
C LEU A 191 1.28 22.42 4.59
N ILE A 192 0.57 21.53 3.87
CA ILE A 192 1.16 20.41 3.16
C ILE A 192 2.04 20.92 2.02
N ASN A 193 1.58 21.87 1.21
CA ASN A 193 2.35 22.47 0.12
C ASN A 193 3.64 23.12 0.65
N ASN A 194 3.57 23.89 1.73
CA ASN A 194 4.75 24.47 2.38
C ASN A 194 5.72 23.38 2.86
N ALA A 195 5.19 22.33 3.51
CA ALA A 195 5.98 21.25 4.08
C ALA A 195 6.73 20.43 3.03
N VAL A 196 6.08 20.05 1.93
CA VAL A 196 6.72 19.25 0.88
C VAL A 196 7.81 20.02 0.13
N GLN A 197 7.86 21.35 0.24
CA GLN A 197 8.89 22.18 -0.40
C GLN A 197 10.06 22.50 0.54
N HIS A 198 9.82 22.57 1.85
CA HIS A 198 10.74 23.24 2.78
C HIS A 198 11.03 22.46 4.07
N ALA A 199 10.26 21.43 4.41
CA ALA A 199 10.50 20.68 5.64
C ALA A 199 11.77 19.84 5.57
N ALA A 200 12.24 19.38 6.73
CA ALA A 200 13.31 18.39 6.78
C ALA A 200 12.90 17.09 6.06
N LYS A 201 13.85 16.45 5.38
CA LYS A 201 13.65 15.21 4.61
C LYS A 201 12.85 14.12 5.33
N PRO A 202 13.05 13.83 6.63
CA PRO A 202 12.22 12.86 7.36
C PRO A 202 10.74 13.23 7.41
N VAL A 203 10.42 14.53 7.57
CA VAL A 203 9.05 15.03 7.55
C VAL A 203 8.46 14.93 6.16
N ILE A 204 9.21 15.33 5.13
CA ILE A 204 8.78 15.18 3.73
C ILE A 204 8.44 13.71 3.45
N SER A 205 9.32 12.78 3.82
CA SER A 205 9.08 11.36 3.62
C SER A 205 7.84 10.86 4.36
N ALA A 206 7.69 11.19 5.65
CA ALA A 206 6.53 10.79 6.44
C ALA A 206 5.22 11.36 5.88
N LEU A 207 5.24 12.63 5.46
CA LEU A 207 4.09 13.30 4.86
C LEU A 207 3.73 12.67 3.51
N CYS A 208 4.71 12.43 2.64
CA CYS A 208 4.49 11.75 1.37
C CYS A 208 3.93 10.33 1.53
N HIS A 209 4.40 9.59 2.53
CA HIS A 209 3.86 8.27 2.85
C HIS A 209 2.42 8.34 3.34
N ALA A 210 2.02 9.37 4.09
CA ALA A 210 0.63 9.56 4.46
C ALA A 210 -0.24 9.99 3.26
N LEU A 211 0.27 10.93 2.43
CA LEU A 211 -0.42 11.43 1.23
C LEU A 211 -0.64 10.35 0.17
N GLU A 212 0.15 9.26 0.16
CA GLU A 212 -0.05 8.14 -0.77
C GLU A 212 -1.48 7.54 -0.65
N HIS A 213 -2.15 7.74 0.48
CA HIS A 213 -3.49 7.21 0.73
C HIS A 213 -4.61 8.14 0.26
N GLU A 214 -4.31 9.39 -0.10
CA GLU A 214 -5.28 10.46 -0.32
C GLU A 214 -5.33 10.93 -1.77
N HIS A 215 -6.47 11.51 -2.17
CA HIS A 215 -6.59 12.16 -3.47
C HIS A 215 -6.12 13.61 -3.37
N LEU A 216 -5.10 13.95 -4.15
CA LEU A 216 -4.46 15.27 -4.10
C LEU A 216 -5.06 16.21 -5.16
N SER A 217 -5.12 17.50 -4.84
CA SER A 217 -5.50 18.52 -5.82
C SER A 217 -4.48 18.59 -6.97
N ALA A 218 -4.89 19.13 -8.12
CA ALA A 218 -3.97 19.35 -9.24
C ALA A 218 -2.82 20.32 -8.86
N ALA A 219 -3.07 21.27 -7.98
CA ALA A 219 -2.05 22.22 -7.52
C ALA A 219 -0.95 21.52 -6.71
N LEU A 220 -1.34 20.73 -5.71
CA LEU A 220 -0.41 19.96 -4.89
C LEU A 220 0.33 18.89 -5.72
N GLN A 221 -0.34 18.23 -6.68
CA GLN A 221 0.33 17.32 -7.61
C GLN A 221 1.44 18.02 -8.41
N ASN A 222 1.19 19.23 -8.94
CA ASN A 222 2.20 20.00 -9.66
C ASN A 222 3.37 20.41 -8.75
N THR A 223 3.10 20.77 -7.49
CA THR A 223 4.13 21.03 -6.49
C THR A 223 5.03 19.80 -6.30
N LEU A 224 4.44 18.63 -6.05
CA LEU A 224 5.16 17.39 -5.85
C LEU A 224 5.97 16.97 -7.10
N ILE A 225 5.42 17.17 -8.30
CA ILE A 225 6.14 16.92 -9.56
C ILE A 225 7.35 17.83 -9.69
N THR A 226 7.20 19.11 -9.34
CA THR A 226 8.31 20.08 -9.36
C THR A 226 9.40 19.66 -8.36
N GLN A 227 9.02 19.28 -7.14
CA GLN A 227 9.97 18.82 -6.13
C GLN A 227 10.68 17.52 -6.54
N LEU A 228 9.95 16.58 -7.13
CA LEU A 228 10.50 15.35 -7.69
C LEU A 228 11.60 15.61 -8.73
N GLN A 229 11.44 16.63 -9.57
CA GLN A 229 12.42 16.99 -10.61
C GLN A 229 13.71 17.59 -10.03
N THR A 230 13.61 18.35 -8.94
CA THR A 230 14.75 19.07 -8.36
C THR A 230 15.49 18.26 -7.31
N GLU A 231 14.81 17.33 -6.64
CA GLU A 231 15.38 16.48 -5.61
C GLU A 231 16.47 15.57 -6.18
N GLN A 232 17.55 15.39 -5.41
CA GLN A 232 18.71 14.56 -5.78
C GLN A 232 18.79 13.28 -4.94
N ASP A 233 18.09 13.23 -3.81
CA ASP A 233 18.04 12.08 -2.92
C ASP A 233 17.04 11.04 -3.43
N PRO A 234 17.49 9.84 -3.84
CA PRO A 234 16.62 8.80 -4.39
C PRO A 234 15.53 8.33 -3.44
N LEU A 235 15.78 8.38 -2.13
CA LEU A 235 14.77 8.02 -1.12
C LEU A 235 13.64 9.03 -1.10
N ILE A 236 13.95 10.32 -1.22
CA ILE A 236 12.95 11.39 -1.22
C ILE A 236 12.22 11.47 -2.57
N GLN A 237 12.94 11.24 -3.68
CA GLN A 237 12.29 11.05 -4.99
C GLN A 237 11.27 9.91 -4.94
N ALA A 238 11.64 8.77 -4.35
CA ALA A 238 10.70 7.67 -4.14
C ALA A 238 9.50 8.10 -3.29
N SER A 239 9.71 8.86 -2.21
CA SER A 239 8.61 9.38 -1.39
C SER A 239 7.65 10.28 -2.18
N TYR A 240 8.14 11.22 -2.98
CA TYR A 240 7.27 12.04 -3.85
C TYR A 240 6.46 11.19 -4.84
N LEU A 241 7.06 10.16 -5.43
CA LEU A 241 6.34 9.22 -6.30
C LEU A 241 5.22 8.48 -5.57
N ARG A 242 5.45 8.10 -4.31
CA ARG A 242 4.43 7.46 -3.48
C ARG A 242 3.25 8.40 -3.22
N ALA A 243 3.52 9.66 -2.87
CA ALA A 243 2.47 10.67 -2.71
C ALA A 243 1.65 10.87 -3.99
N LEU A 244 2.32 10.86 -5.14
CA LEU A 244 1.69 10.99 -6.46
C LEU A 244 0.97 9.73 -6.93
N SER A 245 1.04 8.60 -6.22
CA SER A 245 0.57 7.29 -6.72
C SER A 245 -0.91 7.19 -7.06
N ARG A 246 -1.74 8.17 -6.68
CA ARG A 246 -3.17 8.22 -7.04
C ARG A 246 -3.47 9.24 -8.15
N ALA A 247 -2.46 9.90 -8.71
CA ALA A 247 -2.58 10.83 -9.82
C ALA A 247 -2.65 10.08 -11.16
N ASP A 248 -3.26 10.71 -12.15
CA ASP A 248 -3.24 10.22 -13.53
C ASP A 248 -1.85 10.41 -14.16
N LEU A 249 -1.42 9.44 -14.97
CA LEU A 249 -0.18 9.55 -15.73
C LEU A 249 -0.41 10.45 -16.96
N ASN A 250 -0.01 11.71 -16.86
CA ASN A 250 -0.02 12.68 -17.95
C ASN A 250 1.41 13.11 -18.33
N ASP A 251 1.55 13.91 -19.39
CA ASP A 251 2.86 14.37 -19.90
C ASP A 251 3.67 15.15 -18.86
N THR A 252 3.00 15.92 -17.99
CA THR A 252 3.64 16.68 -16.91
C THR A 252 4.37 15.78 -15.93
N LEU A 253 3.86 14.58 -15.67
CA LEU A 253 4.49 13.58 -14.80
C LEU A 253 5.41 12.64 -15.58
N LEU A 254 5.02 12.24 -16.79
CA LEU A 254 5.73 11.24 -17.58
C LEU A 254 7.14 11.71 -18.00
N LEU A 255 7.30 12.98 -18.37
CA LEU A 255 8.60 13.56 -18.73
C LEU A 255 9.60 13.52 -17.56
N PRO A 256 9.26 14.00 -16.34
CA PRO A 256 10.10 13.81 -15.16
C PRO A 256 10.50 12.36 -14.92
N LEU A 257 9.56 11.40 -15.07
CA LEU A 257 9.86 9.98 -14.85
C LEU A 257 10.92 9.44 -15.81
N PHE A 258 10.86 9.83 -17.09
CA PHE A 258 11.89 9.44 -18.05
C PHE A 258 13.25 10.08 -17.74
N GLY A 259 13.27 11.34 -17.30
CA GLY A 259 14.50 12.00 -16.86
C GLY A 259 15.11 11.29 -15.64
N LEU A 260 14.28 10.93 -14.67
CA LEU A 260 14.67 10.28 -13.42
C LEU A 260 15.23 8.87 -13.63
N LEU A 261 14.56 8.05 -14.47
CA LEU A 261 15.01 6.68 -14.75
C LEU A 261 16.28 6.65 -15.63
N GLY A 262 16.53 7.72 -16.39
CA GLY A 262 17.77 7.91 -17.13
C GLY A 262 18.08 6.78 -18.12
N SER A 263 19.34 6.32 -18.11
CA SER A 263 19.81 5.30 -19.07
C SER A 263 19.26 3.90 -18.78
N LEU A 264 18.97 3.16 -19.85
CA LEU A 264 18.52 1.76 -19.82
C LEU A 264 19.65 0.75 -19.58
N SER A 265 20.89 1.15 -19.89
CA SER A 265 22.02 0.22 -19.94
C SER A 265 22.71 0.02 -18.59
N GLU A 266 22.26 0.72 -17.55
CA GLU A 266 22.83 0.70 -16.21
C GLU A 266 21.72 0.81 -15.16
N CYS A 267 21.89 0.09 -14.05
CA CYS A 267 21.02 0.20 -12.89
C CYS A 267 21.88 0.19 -11.63
N LYS A 268 21.95 1.35 -10.98
CA LYS A 268 22.62 1.56 -9.70
C LYS A 268 21.69 1.13 -8.56
N ASP A 269 22.20 1.10 -7.34
CA ASP A 269 21.37 0.82 -6.16
C ASP A 269 20.36 1.95 -5.90
N ASP A 270 20.76 3.19 -6.14
CA ASP A 270 19.88 4.37 -6.04
C ASP A 270 18.64 4.26 -6.95
N ASP A 271 18.78 3.69 -8.15
CA ASP A 271 17.66 3.46 -9.09
C ASP A 271 16.58 2.54 -8.48
N LEU A 272 16.94 1.67 -7.53
CA LEU A 272 15.99 0.73 -6.94
C LEU A 272 14.92 1.42 -6.11
N HIS A 273 15.23 2.55 -5.46
CA HIS A 273 14.25 3.24 -4.62
C HIS A 273 13.06 3.74 -5.47
N VAL A 274 13.36 4.37 -6.60
CA VAL A 274 12.38 4.86 -7.58
C VAL A 274 11.66 3.69 -8.25
N ILE A 275 12.38 2.68 -8.73
CA ILE A 275 11.78 1.51 -9.40
C ILE A 275 10.85 0.74 -8.45
N ALA A 276 11.27 0.56 -7.20
CA ALA A 276 10.45 -0.09 -6.17
C ALA A 276 9.18 0.72 -5.86
N ALA A 277 9.27 2.05 -5.75
CA ALA A 277 8.11 2.90 -5.57
C ALA A 277 7.12 2.78 -6.74
N LEU A 278 7.60 2.83 -7.99
CA LEU A 278 6.75 2.66 -9.18
C LEU A 278 6.06 1.29 -9.22
N ALA A 279 6.78 0.20 -8.95
CA ALA A 279 6.19 -1.14 -8.98
C ALA A 279 5.24 -1.39 -7.79
N ALA A 280 5.56 -0.86 -6.62
CA ALA A 280 4.78 -1.08 -5.40
C ALA A 280 3.57 -0.15 -5.29
N LYS A 281 3.61 1.07 -5.82
CA LYS A 281 2.55 2.06 -5.64
C LYS A 281 1.92 2.52 -6.96
N CYS A 282 2.65 2.48 -8.06
CA CYS A 282 2.16 2.98 -9.36
C CYS A 282 2.11 1.89 -10.48
N PRO A 283 1.72 0.64 -10.21
CA PRO A 283 1.69 -0.39 -11.25
C PRO A 283 0.67 -0.10 -12.37
N HIS A 284 -0.37 0.70 -12.09
CA HIS A 284 -1.33 1.14 -13.10
C HIS A 284 -0.66 2.07 -14.14
N TRP A 285 0.27 2.95 -13.75
CA TRP A 285 1.08 3.72 -14.71
C TRP A 285 1.92 2.82 -15.62
N LEU A 286 2.51 1.76 -15.06
CA LEU A 286 3.28 0.78 -15.82
C LEU A 286 2.39 -0.05 -16.76
N GLY A 287 1.13 -0.28 -16.37
CA GLY A 287 0.13 -0.90 -17.23
C GLY A 287 -0.31 0.00 -18.39
N GLN A 288 -0.46 1.30 -18.13
CA GLN A 288 -0.87 2.30 -19.11
C GLN A 288 0.26 2.68 -20.08
N ASN A 289 1.52 2.65 -19.63
CA ASN A 289 2.68 3.04 -20.43
C ASN A 289 3.71 1.90 -20.57
N PRO A 290 3.65 1.10 -21.67
CA PRO A 290 4.58 0.01 -21.91
C PRO A 290 6.04 0.42 -22.05
N GLN A 291 6.32 1.68 -22.43
CA GLN A 291 7.70 2.18 -22.50
C GLN A 291 8.27 2.34 -21.10
N LEU A 292 7.54 2.97 -20.17
CA LEU A 292 7.96 3.10 -18.78
C LEU A 292 8.22 1.73 -18.15
N LEU A 293 7.32 0.76 -18.39
CA LEU A 293 7.51 -0.63 -17.97
C LEU A 293 8.79 -1.25 -18.57
N ARG A 294 9.01 -1.06 -19.87
CA ARG A 294 10.24 -1.55 -20.52
C ARG A 294 11.48 -0.96 -19.89
N ILE A 295 11.50 0.35 -19.62
CA ILE A 295 12.64 1.05 -19.03
C ILE A 295 13.04 0.42 -17.71
N ILE A 296 12.08 0.25 -16.78
CA ILE A 296 12.40 -0.30 -15.46
C ILE A 296 12.87 -1.75 -15.54
N MET A 297 12.27 -2.57 -16.41
CA MET A 297 12.63 -3.98 -16.54
C MET A 297 13.99 -4.18 -17.24
N GLU A 298 14.31 -3.36 -18.24
CA GLU A 298 15.64 -3.34 -18.87
C GLU A 298 16.70 -2.93 -17.83
N LYS A 299 16.49 -1.84 -17.08
CA LYS A 299 17.42 -1.43 -16.01
C LYS A 299 17.65 -2.56 -15.01
N LEU A 300 16.60 -3.17 -14.49
CA LEU A 300 16.72 -4.28 -13.53
C LEU A 300 17.49 -5.48 -14.10
N ALA A 301 17.43 -5.73 -15.41
CA ALA A 301 18.19 -6.79 -16.07
C ALA A 301 19.70 -6.48 -16.19
N HIS A 302 20.12 -5.24 -15.94
CA HIS A 302 21.52 -4.81 -15.93
C HIS A 302 22.16 -4.81 -14.54
N ARG A 303 21.41 -5.18 -13.48
CA ARG A 303 21.96 -5.30 -12.12
C ARG A 303 22.94 -6.46 -11.96
N GLU A 304 23.91 -6.28 -11.07
CA GLU A 304 24.93 -7.28 -10.76
C GLU A 304 24.46 -8.36 -9.77
N ASP A 305 23.35 -8.12 -9.05
CA ASP A 305 22.80 -8.99 -8.02
C ASP A 305 22.02 -10.23 -8.55
N GLY A 306 22.33 -10.68 -9.77
CA GLY A 306 21.82 -11.95 -10.29
C GLY A 306 20.31 -11.99 -10.54
N TYR A 307 19.71 -10.88 -10.96
CA TYR A 307 18.29 -10.75 -11.31
C TYR A 307 17.31 -10.88 -10.13
N ILE A 308 17.77 -10.72 -8.88
CA ILE A 308 16.91 -10.80 -7.69
C ILE A 308 15.83 -9.72 -7.74
N ALA A 309 16.23 -8.45 -7.92
CA ALA A 309 15.29 -7.34 -8.00
C ALA A 309 14.35 -7.46 -9.22
N PHE A 310 14.90 -7.89 -10.37
CA PHE A 310 14.10 -8.18 -11.57
C PHE A 310 12.98 -9.20 -11.28
N LYS A 311 13.30 -10.30 -10.60
CA LYS A 311 12.33 -11.34 -10.23
C LYS A 311 11.27 -10.85 -9.25
N GLN A 312 11.67 -10.08 -8.24
CA GLN A 312 10.73 -9.54 -7.25
C GLN A 312 9.75 -8.56 -7.89
N ILE A 313 10.24 -7.66 -8.75
CA ILE A 313 9.40 -6.67 -9.45
C ILE A 313 8.50 -7.35 -10.49
N ALA A 314 9.03 -8.30 -11.26
CA ALA A 314 8.20 -9.08 -12.20
C ALA A 314 7.08 -9.85 -11.48
N ALA A 315 7.37 -10.47 -10.34
CA ALA A 315 6.38 -11.18 -9.54
C ALA A 315 5.28 -10.22 -9.04
N GLU A 316 5.66 -9.06 -8.53
CA GLU A 316 4.72 -8.02 -8.08
C GLU A 316 3.80 -7.53 -9.20
N LEU A 317 4.37 -7.19 -10.35
CA LEU A 317 3.61 -6.66 -11.50
C LEU A 317 2.74 -7.73 -12.16
N SER A 318 3.15 -9.00 -12.13
CA SER A 318 2.37 -10.11 -12.70
C SER A 318 1.04 -10.37 -11.99
N GLN A 319 0.90 -9.89 -10.75
CA GLN A 319 -0.31 -9.99 -9.95
C GLN A 319 -1.21 -8.76 -10.12
N HIS A 320 -0.68 -7.62 -10.58
CA HIS A 320 -1.48 -6.41 -10.73
C HIS A 320 -2.42 -6.50 -11.95
N PRO A 321 -3.73 -6.21 -11.79
CA PRO A 321 -4.72 -6.35 -12.88
C PRO A 321 -4.34 -5.61 -14.17
N GLU A 322 -3.83 -4.38 -14.05
CA GLU A 322 -3.49 -3.54 -15.20
C GLU A 322 -2.08 -3.79 -15.75
N ALA A 323 -1.12 -4.19 -14.89
CA ALA A 323 0.28 -4.32 -15.31
C ALA A 323 0.60 -5.72 -15.85
N LYS A 324 -0.21 -6.72 -15.49
CA LYS A 324 -0.01 -8.12 -15.86
C LYS A 324 0.11 -8.32 -17.36
N GLN A 325 -0.86 -7.85 -18.16
CA GLN A 325 -0.85 -8.07 -19.60
C GLN A 325 0.33 -7.36 -20.31
N PRO A 326 0.59 -6.06 -20.06
CA PRO A 326 1.76 -5.36 -20.59
C PRO A 326 3.08 -6.03 -20.21
N LEU A 327 3.22 -6.51 -18.96
CA LEU A 327 4.39 -7.25 -18.53
C LEU A 327 4.56 -8.53 -19.34
N TRP A 328 3.51 -9.35 -19.47
CA TRP A 328 3.59 -10.59 -20.26
C TRP A 328 3.93 -10.34 -21.73
N ALA A 329 3.42 -9.25 -22.31
CA ALA A 329 3.77 -8.84 -23.67
C ALA A 329 5.26 -8.49 -23.77
N LEU A 330 5.80 -7.76 -22.79
CA LEU A 330 7.23 -7.43 -22.73
C LEU A 330 8.11 -8.67 -22.57
N LEU A 331 7.78 -9.57 -21.64
CA LEU A 331 8.56 -10.79 -21.37
C LEU A 331 8.60 -11.74 -22.57
N ARG A 332 7.59 -11.70 -23.46
CA ARG A 332 7.53 -12.53 -24.68
C ARG A 332 8.00 -11.79 -25.94
N SER A 333 8.44 -10.55 -25.80
CA SER A 333 8.84 -9.72 -26.95
C SER A 333 10.12 -10.25 -27.60
N GLY A 334 10.09 -10.42 -28.93
CA GLY A 334 11.29 -10.72 -29.72
C GLY A 334 12.28 -9.55 -29.85
N HIS A 335 11.92 -8.37 -29.33
CA HIS A 335 12.74 -7.16 -29.38
C HIS A 335 13.39 -6.81 -28.02
N ALA A 336 13.45 -7.75 -27.08
CA ALA A 336 14.15 -7.56 -25.81
C ALA A 336 15.67 -7.44 -26.03
N SER A 337 16.35 -6.64 -25.19
CA SER A 337 17.82 -6.63 -25.18
C SER A 337 18.38 -8.00 -24.79
N PRO A 338 19.65 -8.33 -25.11
CA PRO A 338 20.26 -9.58 -24.67
C PRO A 338 20.23 -9.77 -23.15
N LYS A 339 20.38 -8.68 -22.39
CA LYS A 339 20.34 -8.71 -20.91
C LYS A 339 18.94 -8.98 -20.40
N LEU A 340 17.93 -8.31 -20.95
CA LEU A 340 16.53 -8.57 -20.62
C LEU A 340 16.14 -10.00 -20.99
N ALA A 341 16.48 -10.48 -22.19
CA ALA A 341 16.20 -11.86 -22.61
C ALA A 341 16.85 -12.89 -21.67
N GLN A 342 18.07 -12.63 -21.19
CA GLN A 342 18.74 -13.47 -20.20
C GLN A 342 18.02 -13.46 -18.84
N ALA A 343 17.61 -12.29 -18.35
CA ALA A 343 16.85 -12.17 -17.11
C ALA A 343 15.48 -12.86 -17.19
N VAL A 344 14.79 -12.74 -18.33
CA VAL A 344 13.54 -13.46 -18.64
C VAL A 344 13.76 -14.97 -18.62
N SER A 345 14.82 -15.47 -19.27
CA SER A 345 15.16 -16.89 -19.25
C SER A 345 15.41 -17.39 -17.83
N TYR A 346 16.06 -16.60 -16.99
CA TYR A 346 16.29 -16.94 -15.57
C TYR A 346 14.98 -17.07 -14.77
N LEU A 347 13.96 -16.25 -15.06
CA LEU A 347 12.64 -16.38 -14.42
C LEU A 347 11.99 -17.74 -14.67
N PHE A 348 12.11 -18.29 -15.88
CA PHE A 348 11.41 -19.53 -16.28
C PHE A 348 12.25 -20.80 -16.10
N THR A 349 13.57 -20.68 -15.98
CA THR A 349 14.46 -21.83 -15.76
C THR A 349 14.62 -22.21 -14.29
N GLN A 350 14.30 -21.31 -13.35
CA GLN A 350 14.18 -21.66 -11.94
C GLN A 350 12.83 -22.30 -11.62
N THR A 351 12.64 -23.55 -12.04
CA THR A 351 11.65 -24.43 -11.41
C THR A 351 12.06 -24.64 -9.93
N PRO A 352 11.12 -24.72 -8.96
CA PRO A 352 11.50 -24.91 -7.56
C PRO A 352 12.32 -26.19 -7.45
N LYS A 353 13.52 -26.12 -6.85
CA LYS A 353 14.05 -27.30 -6.19
C LYS A 353 13.04 -27.62 -5.10
N SER A 354 12.18 -28.61 -5.35
CA SER A 354 11.48 -29.32 -4.29
C SER A 354 12.55 -29.68 -3.27
N VAL A 355 12.48 -29.04 -2.11
CA VAL A 355 13.27 -29.44 -0.95
C VAL A 355 12.87 -30.89 -0.69
N GLN A 356 13.79 -31.81 -1.01
CA GLN A 356 13.67 -33.24 -0.67
C GLN A 356 13.82 -33.43 0.82
#